data_AF-A0A5B1R594-F1
#
_entry.id   AF-A0A5B1R594-F1
#
_cell.length_a   1.000
_cell.length_b   1.000
_cell.length_c   1.000
_cell.angle_alpha   90.00
_cell.angle_beta   90.00
_cell.angle_gamma   90.00
#
_symmetry.space_group_name_H-M   'P 1'
#
loop_
_entity.id
_entity.type
_entity.pdbx_description
1 polymer ?
#
loop_
_entity_poly.entity_id
_entity_poly.type
_entity_poly.pdbx_seq_one_letter_code
_entity_poly.pdbx_strand_id
1 'polypeptide(L)'
;MSCCWCRVLPPWLKAESSYSMTSYSGYSMTHMLQTSSAQERLTDPTIQFLDDSGTEYSPTRNKIPAHSYRFHQLKSEHDAIIEQRKAVEKRFHDGLITIYELKAQVDYWTDLLHAVSKEIQREMDTGPQTLEEVLQSWGYTSDEATHIAQEYHMHSSNTHASY
;
A
#
# COMPACT_ATOMS: atom_id res chain seq x y z
N MET A 1 -5.79 8.08 -26.81
CA MET A 1 -6.17 7.87 -25.40
C MET A 1 -4.93 8.15 -24.58
N SER A 2 -4.87 9.30 -23.91
CA SER A 2 -3.66 9.80 -23.25
C SER A 2 -3.66 9.40 -21.78
N CYS A 3 -2.66 8.65 -21.34
CA CYS A 3 -2.45 8.30 -19.94
C CYS A 3 -1.80 9.49 -19.21
N CYS A 4 -2.58 10.26 -18.45
CA CYS A 4 -2.09 11.25 -17.50
C CYS A 4 -1.97 10.62 -16.11
N TRP A 5 -0.87 9.89 -15.85
CA TRP A 5 -0.45 9.54 -14.50
C TRP A 5 0.93 10.17 -14.25
N CYS A 6 0.92 11.44 -13.86
CA CYS A 6 2.05 12.09 -13.23
C CYS A 6 1.51 12.81 -11.99
N ARG A 7 1.42 12.09 -10.87
CA ARG A 7 1.25 12.71 -9.55
C ARG A 7 2.55 13.45 -9.24
N VAL A 8 2.48 14.77 -9.33
CA VAL A 8 3.50 15.69 -8.83
C VAL A 8 3.60 15.50 -7.32
N LEU A 9 4.73 14.98 -6.86
CA LEU A 9 5.10 14.95 -5.44
C LEU A 9 5.31 16.40 -4.94
N PRO A 10 4.85 16.76 -3.72
CA PRO A 10 5.09 18.07 -3.15
C PRO A 10 6.59 18.36 -2.92
N PRO A 11 7.07 19.60 -3.12
CA PRO A 11 8.49 19.96 -3.08
C PRO A 11 9.17 19.86 -1.69
N TRP A 12 8.43 19.58 -0.61
CA TRP A 12 8.97 19.53 0.76
C TRP A 12 9.40 18.13 1.23
N LEU A 13 9.32 17.12 0.35
CA LEU A 13 9.87 15.77 0.58
C LEU A 13 11.34 15.62 0.16
N LYS A 14 11.97 16.69 -0.34
CA LYS A 14 13.43 16.79 -0.51
C LYS A 14 14.05 17.36 0.78
N ALA A 15 13.93 16.62 1.87
CA ALA A 15 14.71 16.92 3.06
C ALA A 15 16.16 16.49 2.81
N GLU A 16 17.03 17.46 2.99
CA GLU A 16 18.47 17.44 2.77
C GLU A 16 19.15 16.37 3.64
N SER A 17 19.94 15.50 3.02
CA SER A 17 21.00 14.76 3.71
C SER A 17 22.34 15.26 3.16
N SER A 18 22.71 16.46 3.59
CA SER A 18 24.05 17.01 3.39
C SER A 18 24.91 16.64 4.59
N TYR A 19 25.27 15.36 4.70
CA TYR A 19 26.37 14.97 5.58
C TYR A 19 27.65 14.95 4.75
N SER A 20 28.47 15.98 4.95
CA SER A 20 29.83 16.03 4.43
C SER A 20 30.71 15.18 5.35
N MET A 21 31.38 14.17 4.79
CA MET A 21 32.59 13.62 5.40
C MET A 21 33.68 13.48 4.36
N THR A 22 34.81 14.06 4.75
CA THR A 22 36.07 14.30 4.07
C THR A 22 36.79 13.03 3.58
N SER A 23 37.26 13.12 2.33
CA SER A 23 38.54 12.62 1.79
C SER A 23 39.30 11.49 2.53
N TYR A 24 39.48 10.35 1.86
CA TYR A 24 40.72 9.55 1.87
C TYR A 24 40.77 8.75 0.56
N SER A 25 41.55 9.21 -0.42
CA SER A 25 42.90 8.71 -0.77
C SER A 25 42.86 7.52 -1.73
N GLY A 26 43.51 7.72 -2.87
CA GLY A 26 43.39 6.92 -4.08
C GLY A 26 43.94 5.50 -4.00
N TYR A 27 43.36 4.66 -4.85
CA TYR A 27 44.10 3.64 -5.60
C TYR A 27 43.65 3.71 -7.06
N SER A 28 44.65 3.72 -7.93
CA SER A 28 44.54 3.72 -9.39
C SER A 28 44.75 2.30 -9.92
N MET A 29 44.42 2.13 -11.21
CA MET A 29 44.79 1.07 -12.15
C MET A 29 43.90 -0.19 -12.26
N THR A 30 43.05 -0.12 -13.29
CA THR A 30 43.04 -1.01 -14.47
C THR A 30 43.38 -2.48 -14.28
N HIS A 31 42.38 -3.35 -14.46
CA HIS A 31 42.47 -4.61 -15.19
C HIS A 31 41.10 -4.85 -15.87
N MET A 32 41.04 -4.63 -17.18
CA MET A 32 41.01 -5.66 -18.22
C MET A 32 39.78 -6.57 -18.20
N LEU A 33 39.01 -6.40 -19.28
CA LEU A 33 37.97 -7.26 -19.83
C LEU A 33 38.34 -8.73 -19.75
N GLN A 34 37.41 -9.55 -19.27
CA GLN A 34 37.33 -10.94 -19.70
C GLN A 34 35.86 -11.34 -19.84
N THR A 35 35.42 -11.38 -21.09
CA THR A 35 34.21 -12.06 -21.55
C THR A 35 34.39 -13.56 -21.35
N SER A 36 33.50 -14.18 -20.58
CA SER A 36 33.27 -15.62 -20.66
C SER A 36 31.77 -15.86 -20.77
N SER A 37 31.40 -16.36 -21.93
CA SER A 37 30.13 -17.03 -22.22
C SER A 37 29.87 -18.16 -21.24
N ALA A 38 28.72 -18.11 -20.57
CA ALA A 38 28.07 -19.28 -19.99
C ALA A 38 26.57 -19.14 -20.26
N GLN A 39 26.17 -19.76 -21.37
CA GLN A 39 24.78 -20.03 -21.70
C GLN A 39 24.33 -21.26 -20.89
N GLU A 40 23.03 -21.30 -20.59
CA GLU A 40 22.27 -22.39 -19.97
C GLU A 40 22.25 -22.44 -18.43
N ARG A 41 21.17 -21.89 -17.85
CA ARG A 41 20.04 -22.74 -17.45
C ARG A 41 18.80 -21.91 -17.15
N LEU A 42 17.75 -22.27 -17.86
CA LEU A 42 16.37 -21.89 -17.64
C LEU A 42 15.93 -22.49 -16.29
N THR A 43 15.78 -21.66 -15.27
CA THR A 43 14.91 -21.95 -14.13
C THR A 43 14.05 -20.74 -13.89
N ASP A 44 12.81 -20.90 -14.31
CA ASP A 44 11.62 -20.16 -13.92
C ASP A 44 11.74 -19.59 -12.48
N PRO A 45 11.66 -18.26 -12.27
CA PRO A 45 11.54 -17.74 -10.93
C PRO A 45 10.08 -17.92 -10.50
N THR A 46 9.71 -19.16 -10.15
CA THR A 46 8.65 -19.34 -9.17
C THR A 46 9.17 -18.68 -7.90
N ILE A 47 8.75 -17.44 -7.66
CA ILE A 47 8.99 -16.75 -6.40
C ILE A 47 8.20 -17.53 -5.34
N GLN A 48 8.81 -18.56 -4.79
CA GLN A 48 8.34 -19.22 -3.59
C GLN A 48 8.79 -18.34 -2.43
N PHE A 49 7.86 -17.57 -1.87
CA PHE A 49 8.02 -16.99 -0.55
C PHE A 49 8.08 -18.14 0.45
N LEU A 50 9.30 -18.62 0.72
CA LEU A 50 9.61 -19.59 1.76
C LEU A 50 9.97 -18.80 3.02
N ASP A 51 9.07 -18.76 3.98
CA ASP A 51 9.38 -18.49 5.37
C ASP A 51 9.86 -19.77 6.08
N ASP A 52 10.81 -19.59 7.00
CA ASP A 52 11.68 -20.60 7.64
C ASP A 52 10.95 -21.61 8.57
N SER A 53 9.64 -21.78 8.39
CA SER A 53 8.79 -22.65 9.23
C SER A 53 8.22 -23.88 8.52
N GLY A 54 8.32 -23.98 7.18
CA GLY A 54 7.82 -25.15 6.44
C GLY A 54 6.34 -25.44 6.64
N THR A 55 5.57 -24.45 7.12
CA THR A 55 4.14 -24.59 7.37
C THR A 55 3.39 -24.17 6.10
N GLU A 56 2.71 -25.12 5.49
CA GLU A 56 1.74 -24.88 4.42
C GLU A 56 0.79 -23.76 4.87
N TYR A 57 0.79 -22.64 4.13
CA TYR A 57 -0.04 -21.46 4.40
C TYR A 57 -1.51 -21.81 4.12
N SER A 58 -2.11 -22.68 4.94
CA SER A 58 -3.57 -22.78 5.02
C SER A 58 -4.05 -21.44 5.58
N PRO A 59 -4.83 -20.64 4.82
CA PRO A 59 -5.38 -19.40 5.32
C PRO A 59 -6.23 -19.75 6.53
N THR A 60 -5.72 -19.49 7.73
CA THR A 60 -6.53 -19.66 8.94
C THR A 60 -7.76 -18.77 8.76
N ARG A 61 -8.95 -19.36 8.82
CA ARG A 61 -10.28 -18.78 8.58
C ARG A 61 -10.59 -17.40 9.17
N ASN A 62 -9.72 -16.89 10.03
CA ASN A 62 -9.97 -15.74 10.87
C ASN A 62 -9.63 -14.39 10.23
N LYS A 63 -9.15 -14.32 8.98
CA LYS A 63 -8.81 -13.03 8.34
C LYS A 63 -9.11 -12.97 6.84
N ILE A 64 -10.34 -13.33 6.46
CA ILE A 64 -10.82 -12.97 5.13
C ILE A 64 -11.09 -11.46 5.12
N PRO A 65 -10.48 -10.68 4.20
CA PRO A 65 -10.69 -9.25 4.14
C PRO A 65 -12.13 -8.92 3.70
N ALA A 66 -12.76 -7.97 4.38
CA ALA A 66 -14.14 -7.56 4.09
C ALA A 66 -14.26 -6.60 2.90
N HIS A 67 -13.17 -5.92 2.54
CA HIS A 67 -13.13 -4.92 1.48
C HIS A 67 -11.91 -5.11 0.59
N SER A 68 -11.94 -4.48 -0.58
CA SER A 68 -10.82 -4.49 -1.51
C SER A 68 -9.55 -3.91 -0.88
N TYR A 69 -8.39 -4.34 -1.38
CA TYR A 69 -7.11 -3.78 -0.94
C TYR A 69 -7.04 -2.26 -1.16
N ARG A 70 -7.60 -1.77 -2.28
CA ARG A 70 -7.69 -0.34 -2.60
C ARG A 70 -8.52 0.43 -1.56
N PHE A 71 -9.64 -0.11 -1.11
CA PHE A 71 -10.42 0.49 -0.03
C PHE A 71 -9.57 0.65 1.23
N HIS A 72 -8.80 -0.39 1.61
CA HIS A 72 -7.92 -0.33 2.77
C HIS A 72 -6.82 0.74 2.63
N GLN A 73 -6.22 0.88 1.46
CA GLN A 73 -5.25 1.95 1.19
C GLN A 73 -5.87 3.33 1.35
N LEU A 74 -7.04 3.56 0.73
CA LEU A 74 -7.76 4.83 0.83
C LEU A 74 -8.16 5.15 2.27
N LYS A 75 -8.57 4.13 3.03
CA LYS A 75 -8.90 4.28 4.44
C LYS A 75 -7.67 4.66 5.28
N SER A 76 -6.53 4.05 5.02
CA SER A 76 -5.25 4.42 5.65
C SER A 76 -4.83 5.85 5.30
N GLU A 77 -5.01 6.27 4.05
CA GLU A 77 -4.72 7.65 3.61
C GLU A 77 -5.64 8.66 4.30
N HIS A 78 -6.94 8.36 4.36
CA HIS A 78 -7.93 9.17 5.08
C HIS A 78 -7.55 9.36 6.55
N ASP A 79 -7.18 8.29 7.25
CA ASP A 79 -6.82 8.34 8.65
C ASP A 79 -5.49 9.10 8.87
N ALA A 80 -4.52 8.95 7.95
CA ALA A 80 -3.30 9.74 7.97
C ALA A 80 -3.57 11.25 7.81
N ILE A 81 -4.49 11.65 6.93
CA ILE A 81 -4.91 13.05 6.75
C ILE A 81 -5.50 13.61 8.05
N ILE A 82 -6.32 12.83 8.76
CA ILE A 82 -6.89 13.24 10.05
C ILE A 82 -5.78 13.52 11.07
N GLU A 83 -4.78 12.64 11.17
CA GLU A 83 -3.66 12.84 12.08
C GLU A 83 -2.81 14.07 11.71
N GLN A 84 -2.60 14.33 10.41
CA GLN A 84 -1.91 15.55 9.97
C GLN A 84 -2.69 16.81 10.34
N ARG A 85 -4.02 16.80 10.17
CA ARG A 85 -4.87 17.93 10.58
C ARG A 85 -4.78 18.19 12.08
N LYS A 86 -4.84 17.14 12.91
CA LYS A 86 -4.67 17.27 14.37
C LYS A 86 -3.29 17.86 14.73
N ALA A 87 -2.24 17.46 14.03
CA ALA A 87 -0.90 18.00 14.23
C ALA A 87 -0.83 19.49 13.90
N VAL A 88 -1.51 19.95 12.84
CA VAL A 88 -1.63 21.38 12.50
C VAL A 88 -2.37 22.16 13.59
N GLU A 89 -3.51 21.65 14.07
CA GLU A 89 -4.28 22.27 15.15
C GLU A 89 -3.42 22.38 16.43
N LYS A 90 -2.65 21.34 16.75
CA LYS A 90 -1.70 21.37 17.86
C LYS A 90 -0.64 22.46 17.68
N ARG A 91 -0.03 22.59 16.50
CA ARG A 91 0.97 23.64 16.23
C ARG A 91 0.41 25.05 16.45
N PHE A 92 -0.87 25.27 16.14
CA PHE A 92 -1.53 26.54 16.44
C PHE A 92 -1.67 26.77 17.94
N HIS A 93 -2.13 25.76 18.68
CA HIS A 93 -2.24 25.84 20.15
C HIS A 93 -0.89 26.04 20.84
N ASP A 94 0.18 25.48 20.27
CA ASP A 94 1.56 25.67 20.73
C ASP A 94 2.15 27.05 20.32
N GLY A 95 1.39 27.88 19.61
CA GLY A 95 1.82 29.21 19.15
C GLY A 95 2.86 29.19 18.02
N LEU A 96 3.04 28.04 17.35
CA LEU A 96 4.04 27.85 16.29
C LEU A 96 3.59 28.32 14.92
N ILE A 97 2.29 28.54 14.74
CA ILE A 97 1.69 29.08 13.52
C ILE A 97 0.63 30.13 13.87
N THR A 98 0.42 31.06 12.95
CA THR A 98 -0.60 32.11 13.06
C THR A 98 -1.99 31.56 12.70
N ILE A 99 -3.03 32.33 13.04
CA ILE A 99 -4.41 32.00 12.68
C ILE A 99 -4.64 31.95 11.16
N TYR A 100 -3.91 32.77 10.39
CA TYR A 100 -4.01 32.77 8.92
C TYR A 100 -3.40 31.50 8.31
N GLU A 101 -2.25 31.07 8.83
CA GLU A 101 -1.62 29.81 8.42
C GLU A 101 -2.46 28.60 8.82
N LEU A 102 -3.04 28.61 10.03
CA LEU A 102 -3.99 27.58 10.45
C LEU A 102 -5.15 27.48 9.47
N LYS A 103 -5.79 28.60 9.11
CA LYS A 103 -6.93 28.61 8.19
C LYS A 103 -6.57 28.00 6.84
N ALA A 104 -5.48 28.45 6.23
CA ALA A 104 -5.03 27.93 4.94
C ALA A 104 -4.74 26.42 4.98
N GLN A 105 -4.12 25.93 6.07
CA GLN A 105 -3.85 24.50 6.22
C GLN A 105 -5.12 23.69 6.51
N VAL A 106 -6.05 24.20 7.30
CA VAL A 106 -7.35 23.54 7.55
C VAL A 106 -8.15 23.43 6.26
N ASP A 107 -8.21 24.47 5.45
CA ASP A 107 -8.90 24.45 4.15
C ASP A 107 -8.28 23.36 3.25
N TYR A 108 -6.95 23.35 3.12
CA TYR A 108 -6.21 22.34 2.35
C TYR A 108 -6.49 20.89 2.81
N TRP A 109 -6.38 20.61 4.11
CA TRP A 109 -6.60 19.27 4.64
C TRP A 109 -8.06 18.85 4.54
N THR A 110 -9.00 19.80 4.63
CA THR A 110 -10.43 19.53 4.45
C THR A 110 -10.74 19.14 3.01
N ASP A 111 -10.17 19.84 2.02
CA ASP A 111 -10.33 19.51 0.61
C ASP A 111 -9.77 18.12 0.28
N LEU A 112 -8.59 17.79 0.81
CA LEU A 112 -8.00 16.46 0.67
C LEU A 112 -8.87 15.38 1.32
N LEU A 113 -9.36 15.61 2.54
CA LEU A 113 -10.21 14.66 3.24
C LEU A 113 -11.51 14.40 2.46
N HIS A 114 -12.11 15.44 1.89
CA HIS A 114 -13.29 15.32 1.05
C HIS A 114 -12.99 14.54 -0.23
N ALA A 115 -11.84 14.80 -0.88
CA ALA A 115 -11.43 14.07 -2.08
C ALA A 115 -11.24 12.58 -1.81
N VAL A 116 -10.52 12.21 -0.74
CA VAL A 116 -10.30 10.79 -0.37
C VAL A 116 -11.60 10.13 0.05
N SER A 117 -12.45 10.81 0.82
CA SER A 117 -13.77 10.28 1.20
C SER A 117 -14.64 9.96 -0.02
N LYS A 118 -14.58 10.80 -1.06
CA LYS A 118 -15.29 10.56 -2.32
C LYS A 118 -14.73 9.35 -3.07
N GLU A 119 -13.42 9.13 -3.04
CA GLU A 119 -12.81 7.91 -3.61
C GLU A 119 -13.19 6.66 -2.81
N ILE A 120 -13.23 6.73 -1.48
CA ILE A 120 -13.71 5.63 -0.62
C ILE A 120 -15.15 5.27 -0.98
N GLN A 121 -16.03 6.27 -1.08
CA GLN A 121 -17.42 6.03 -1.45
C GLN A 121 -17.53 5.39 -2.84
N ARG A 122 -16.77 5.88 -3.83
CA ARG A 122 -16.74 5.26 -5.15
C ARG A 122 -16.25 3.82 -5.11
N GLU A 123 -15.23 3.52 -4.31
CA GLU A 123 -14.74 2.15 -4.13
C GLU A 123 -15.78 1.25 -3.50
N MET A 124 -16.58 1.76 -2.55
CA MET A 124 -17.71 1.01 -1.99
C MET A 124 -18.82 0.77 -3.02
N ASP A 125 -19.12 1.78 -3.84
CA ASP A 125 -20.22 1.72 -4.81
C ASP A 125 -19.88 0.88 -6.05
N THR A 126 -18.60 0.87 -6.46
CA THR A 126 -18.17 0.34 -7.77
C THR A 126 -16.99 -0.62 -7.71
N GLY A 127 -16.39 -0.80 -6.54
CA GLY A 127 -15.28 -1.75 -6.35
C GLY A 127 -15.74 -3.21 -6.36
N PRO A 128 -14.82 -4.15 -6.09
CA PRO A 128 -15.10 -5.58 -5.96
C PRO A 128 -16.36 -5.86 -5.14
N GLN A 129 -17.32 -6.57 -5.73
CA GLN A 129 -18.61 -6.89 -5.10
C GLN A 129 -18.65 -8.31 -4.57
N THR A 130 -17.86 -9.22 -5.14
CA THR A 130 -17.79 -10.60 -4.67
C THR A 130 -16.57 -10.85 -3.79
N LEU A 131 -16.65 -11.88 -2.96
CA LEU A 131 -15.54 -12.28 -2.11
C LEU A 131 -14.32 -12.71 -2.95
N GLU A 132 -14.52 -13.38 -4.09
CA GLU A 132 -13.41 -13.73 -4.98
C GLU A 132 -12.70 -12.48 -5.50
N GLU A 133 -13.44 -11.48 -5.99
CA GLU A 133 -12.87 -10.23 -6.50
C GLU A 133 -12.14 -9.46 -5.40
N VAL A 134 -12.70 -9.45 -4.18
CA VAL A 134 -12.02 -8.88 -3.02
C VAL A 134 -10.70 -9.61 -2.80
N LEU A 135 -10.68 -10.94 -2.67
CA LEU A 135 -9.45 -11.72 -2.47
C LEU A 135 -8.44 -11.49 -3.59
N GLN A 136 -8.86 -11.46 -4.85
CA GLN A 136 -7.96 -11.14 -5.96
C GLN A 136 -7.33 -9.75 -5.83
N SER A 137 -8.06 -8.75 -5.33
CA SER A 137 -7.50 -7.42 -5.07
C SER A 137 -6.39 -7.44 -4.01
N TRP A 138 -6.36 -8.46 -3.15
CA TRP A 138 -5.31 -8.69 -2.15
C TRP A 138 -4.14 -9.55 -2.66
N GLY A 139 -4.16 -9.95 -3.94
CA GLY A 139 -3.09 -10.70 -4.59
C GLY A 139 -3.27 -12.22 -4.60
N TYR A 140 -4.42 -12.73 -4.16
CA TYR A 140 -4.74 -14.16 -4.32
C TYR A 140 -4.95 -14.50 -5.80
N THR A 141 -4.53 -15.68 -6.21
CA THR A 141 -4.81 -16.19 -7.56
C THR A 141 -6.30 -16.48 -7.72
N SER A 142 -6.77 -16.60 -8.97
CA SER A 142 -8.19 -16.90 -9.24
C SER A 142 -8.64 -18.23 -8.61
N ASP A 143 -7.77 -19.24 -8.63
CA ASP A 143 -8.07 -20.57 -8.10
C ASP A 143 -8.14 -20.56 -6.57
N GLU A 144 -7.19 -19.89 -5.91
CA GLU A 144 -7.19 -19.70 -4.46
C GLU A 144 -8.40 -18.90 -3.99
N ALA A 145 -8.69 -17.78 -4.66
CA ALA A 145 -9.83 -16.92 -4.34
C ALA A 145 -11.16 -17.68 -4.45
N THR A 146 -11.32 -18.48 -5.51
CA THR A 146 -12.50 -19.31 -5.73
C THR A 146 -12.65 -20.38 -4.65
N HIS A 147 -11.55 -21.07 -4.32
CA HIS A 147 -11.57 -22.11 -3.28
C HIS A 147 -11.95 -21.53 -1.92
N ILE A 148 -11.34 -20.41 -1.52
CA ILE A 148 -11.64 -19.73 -0.25
C ILE A 148 -13.09 -19.22 -0.22
N ALA A 149 -13.58 -18.64 -1.32
CA ALA A 149 -14.96 -18.15 -1.39
C ALA A 149 -15.99 -19.29 -1.30
N GLN A 150 -15.75 -20.41 -1.97
CA GLN A 150 -16.58 -21.61 -1.86
C GLN A 150 -16.57 -22.19 -0.45
N GLU A 151 -15.39 -22.30 0.18
CA GLU A 151 -15.28 -22.76 1.56
C GLU A 151 -16.05 -21.84 2.50
N TYR A 152 -15.92 -20.52 2.34
CA TYR A 152 -16.63 -19.54 3.16
C TYR A 152 -18.15 -19.67 3.03
N HIS A 153 -18.66 -19.83 1.80
CA HIS A 153 -20.09 -20.03 1.55
C HIS A 153 -20.63 -21.31 2.20
N MET A 154 -19.91 -22.44 2.09
CA MET A 154 -20.34 -23.72 2.67
C MET A 154 -20.43 -23.69 4.21
N HIS A 155 -19.57 -22.90 4.86
CA HIS A 155 -19.55 -22.79 6.31
C HIS A 155 -20.56 -21.76 6.84
N SER A 156 -20.83 -20.70 6.09
CA SER A 156 -21.87 -19.72 6.43
C SER A 156 -23.29 -20.33 6.40
N SER A 157 -23.54 -21.33 5.56
CA SER A 157 -24.85 -22.01 5.46
C SER A 157 -25.13 -23.00 6.60
N ASN A 158 -24.10 -23.61 7.19
CA ASN A 158 -24.27 -24.60 8.26
C ASN A 158 -24.59 -23.98 9.63
N THR A 159 -24.22 -22.71 9.86
CA THR A 159 -24.51 -21.99 11.11
C THR A 159 -25.98 -21.59 11.29
N HIS A 160 -26.81 -21.66 10.24
CA HIS A 160 -28.23 -21.32 10.30
C HIS A 160 -29.18 -22.52 10.46
N ALA A 161 -28.68 -23.76 10.41
CA ALA A 161 -29.50 -24.98 10.43
C ALA A 161 -29.60 -25.67 11.81
N SER A 162 -29.16 -25.01 12.89
CA SER A 162 -29.25 -25.53 14.26
C SER A 162 -30.11 -24.63 15.14
N TYR A 163 -31.44 -24.72 14.99
CA TYR A 163 -32.43 -24.24 15.95
C TYR A 163 -33.62 -25.19 16.00
#